data_AF-A0A150XPI6-F1
#
_entry.id   AF-A0A150XPI6-F1
#
_cell.length_a   1.000
_cell.length_b   1.000
_cell.length_c   1.000
_cell.angle_alpha   90.00
_cell.angle_beta   90.00
_cell.angle_gamma   90.00
#
_symmetry.space_group_name_H-M   'P 1'
#
loop_
_entity.id
_entity.type
_entity.pdbx_description
1 polymer ?
#
loop_
_entity_poly.entity_id
_entity_poly.type
_entity_poly.pdbx_seq_one_letter_code
_entity_poly.pdbx_strand_id
1 'polypeptide(L)'
;MYLIWLGNLVSKVNRKGNGPEEYTGIDDMWLVGDTLSIYSKIDTKVNRYTIDGSFIDSKKLPYQVGHVLGYENGYAMDMNYELIDDSARFRYAFLDENLEVEATYLPYKTSPSFTIYKNFQTVSSYNNGVLFFRMLSDTIYFLKDQEFGPIAHLDFGKEWFWRGKGEVSAKYIEELQNHDGIWDAIMYMGEKYIYVMGLGSFGSTTSSPFF
;
A
#
# COMPACT_ATOMS: atom_id res chain seq x y z
N MET A 1 4.14 -10.52 15.63
CA MET A 1 4.94 -10.93 14.46
C MET A 1 5.97 -11.96 14.89
N TYR A 2 6.30 -12.89 13.99
CA TYR A 2 7.40 -13.84 14.14
C TYR A 2 8.50 -13.52 13.11
N LEU A 3 9.74 -13.43 13.55
CA LEU A 3 10.91 -13.38 12.65
C LEU A 3 11.42 -14.80 12.46
N ILE A 4 11.55 -15.23 11.21
CA ILE A 4 11.93 -16.59 10.84
C ILE A 4 13.22 -16.52 10.03
N TRP A 5 14.21 -17.35 10.38
CA TRP A 5 15.44 -17.51 9.61
C TRP A 5 15.68 -19.00 9.35
N LEU A 6 15.81 -19.37 8.08
CA LEU A 6 15.93 -20.76 7.61
C LEU A 6 14.83 -21.70 8.17
N GLY A 7 13.60 -21.18 8.32
CA GLY A 7 12.48 -21.94 8.85
C GLY A 7 12.41 -22.04 10.37
N ASN A 8 13.40 -21.50 11.10
CA ASN A 8 13.38 -21.44 12.56
C ASN A 8 12.85 -20.11 13.05
N LEU A 9 11.98 -20.15 14.06
CA LEU A 9 11.58 -18.95 14.80
C LEU A 9 12.79 -18.36 15.52
N VAL A 10 13.19 -17.15 15.13
CA VAL A 10 14.30 -16.41 15.74
C VAL A 10 13.81 -15.57 16.90
N SER A 11 12.73 -14.81 16.68
CA SER A 11 12.16 -13.93 17.71
C SER A 11 10.69 -13.64 17.46
N LYS A 12 10.02 -13.16 18.52
CA LYS A 12 8.62 -12.74 18.48
C LYS A 12 8.52 -11.29 18.95
N VAL A 13 8.16 -10.39 18.05
CA VAL A 13 7.80 -9.02 18.39
C VAL A 13 6.28 -8.97 18.56
N ASN A 14 5.79 -8.69 19.77
CA ASN A 14 4.37 -8.53 20.04
C ASN A 14 4.12 -7.36 20.99
N ARG A 15 3.63 -6.26 20.41
CA ARG A 15 3.22 -5.04 21.12
C ARG A 15 1.77 -4.70 20.80
N LYS A 16 0.91 -5.72 20.66
CA LYS A 16 -0.50 -5.51 20.35
C LYS A 16 -1.24 -4.97 21.57
N GLY A 17 -1.95 -3.85 21.40
CA GLY A 17 -2.75 -3.23 22.44
C GLY A 17 -3.11 -1.78 22.08
N ASN A 18 -3.51 -0.99 23.08
CA ASN A 18 -3.99 0.40 22.90
C ASN A 18 -3.06 1.45 23.54
N GLY A 19 -1.94 1.01 24.11
CA GLY A 19 -0.94 1.87 24.73
C GLY A 19 -0.16 2.73 23.72
N PRO A 20 0.59 3.73 24.22
CA PRO A 20 1.40 4.61 23.38
C PRO A 20 2.46 3.85 22.58
N GLU A 21 3.02 2.78 23.15
CA GLU A 21 4.03 1.91 22.53
C GLU A 21 3.43 0.71 21.78
N GLU A 22 2.11 0.65 21.65
CA GLU A 22 1.40 -0.51 21.13
C GLU A 22 0.73 -0.21 19.79
N TYR A 23 0.37 -1.25 19.05
CA TYR A 23 -0.42 -1.15 17.82
C TYR A 23 -1.71 -1.97 17.94
N THR A 24 -2.81 -1.44 17.40
CA THR A 24 -4.10 -2.17 17.36
C THR A 24 -4.19 -3.13 16.17
N GLY A 25 -3.60 -2.73 15.04
CA GLY A 25 -3.47 -3.50 13.81
C GLY A 25 -2.07 -3.38 13.19
N ILE A 26 -1.78 -4.24 12.22
CA ILE A 26 -0.62 -4.11 11.34
C ILE A 26 -1.17 -3.99 9.93
N ASP A 27 -1.10 -2.79 9.37
CA ASP A 27 -1.54 -2.50 7.99
C ASP A 27 -0.33 -2.47 7.05
N ASP A 28 0.78 -1.88 7.50
CA ASP A 28 2.08 -1.95 6.83
C ASP A 28 3.22 -2.18 7.79
N MET A 29 4.30 -2.72 7.24
CA MET A 29 5.52 -2.99 7.99
C MET A 29 6.74 -2.93 7.07
N TRP A 30 7.81 -2.31 7.55
CA TRP A 30 9.08 -2.23 6.82
C TRP A 30 10.27 -2.11 7.77
N LEU A 31 11.46 -2.36 7.23
CA LEU A 31 12.73 -2.22 7.93
C LEU A 31 13.51 -1.02 7.40
N VAL A 32 14.11 -0.25 8.30
CA VAL A 32 15.10 0.79 7.99
C VAL A 32 16.33 0.49 8.83
N GLY A 33 17.34 -0.13 8.21
CA GLY A 33 18.43 -0.75 8.95
C GLY A 33 17.88 -1.77 9.96
N ASP A 34 18.24 -1.62 11.23
CA ASP A 34 17.76 -2.46 12.34
C ASP A 34 16.49 -1.91 13.03
N THR A 35 15.82 -0.94 12.41
CA THR A 35 14.56 -0.39 12.91
C THR A 35 13.37 -1.01 12.18
N LEU A 36 12.53 -1.71 12.94
CA LEU A 36 11.23 -2.18 12.51
C LEU A 36 10.18 -1.07 12.65
N SER A 37 9.57 -0.70 11.54
CA SER A 37 8.44 0.24 11.52
C SER A 37 7.14 -0.50 11.26
N ILE A 38 6.10 -0.18 12.02
CA ILE A 38 4.75 -0.74 11.89
C ILE A 38 3.77 0.41 11.78
N TYR A 39 3.04 0.47 10.67
CA TYR A 39 1.87 1.33 10.54
C TYR A 39 0.62 0.60 11.02
N SER A 40 -0.10 1.28 11.91
CA SER A 40 -1.44 0.89 12.35
C SER A 40 -2.42 1.96 11.85
N LYS A 41 -3.27 1.57 10.89
CA LYS A 41 -4.22 2.49 10.24
C LYS A 41 -5.27 3.00 11.21
N ILE A 42 -5.83 2.11 12.04
CA ILE A 42 -6.83 2.48 13.06
C ILE A 42 -6.26 3.53 14.02
N ASP A 43 -4.98 3.41 14.39
CA ASP A 43 -4.32 4.35 15.29
C ASP A 43 -3.77 5.59 14.56
N THR A 44 -3.76 5.55 13.23
CA THR A 44 -3.14 6.55 12.34
C THR A 44 -1.71 6.89 12.79
N LYS A 45 -0.91 5.85 13.08
CA LYS A 45 0.46 6.05 13.56
C LYS A 45 1.43 5.01 13.05
N VAL A 46 2.69 5.40 12.98
CA VAL A 46 3.84 4.54 12.75
C VAL A 46 4.56 4.37 14.07
N ASN A 47 4.60 3.14 14.58
CA ASN A 47 5.43 2.79 15.73
C ASN A 47 6.76 2.22 15.24
N ARG A 48 7.86 2.60 15.88
CA ARG A 48 9.20 2.09 15.59
C ARG A 48 9.74 1.27 16.75
N TYR A 49 10.36 0.16 16.41
CA TYR A 49 10.95 -0.79 17.34
C TYR A 49 12.32 -1.22 16.84
N THR A 50 13.18 -1.66 17.75
CA THR A 50 14.34 -2.47 17.39
C THR A 50 13.88 -3.85 16.88
N ILE A 51 14.75 -4.59 16.20
CA ILE A 51 14.46 -5.97 15.73
C ILE A 51 14.08 -6.91 16.89
N ASP A 52 14.56 -6.66 18.11
CA ASP A 52 14.19 -7.44 19.31
C ASP A 52 12.82 -7.06 19.91
N GLY A 53 12.16 -6.01 19.40
CA GLY A 53 10.84 -5.56 19.83
C GLY A 53 10.82 -4.53 20.95
N SER A 54 11.96 -3.94 21.28
CA SER A 54 12.03 -2.77 22.16
C SER A 54 11.49 -1.53 21.45
N PHE A 55 10.65 -0.75 22.13
CA PHE A 55 10.06 0.47 21.57
C PHE A 55 11.13 1.54 21.40
N ILE A 56 11.10 2.24 20.25
CA ILE A 56 11.97 3.38 19.95
C ILE A 56 11.14 4.66 20.08
N ASP A 57 10.12 4.82 19.24
CA ASP A 57 9.19 5.94 19.27
C ASP A 57 7.91 5.66 18.45
N SER A 58 7.02 6.65 18.39
CA SER A 58 5.89 6.65 17.47
C SER A 58 5.65 8.03 16.88
N LYS A 59 5.18 8.04 15.62
CA LYS A 59 4.73 9.24 14.92
C LYS A 59 3.28 9.08 14.52
N LYS A 60 2.42 10.03 14.91
CA LYS A 60 1.04 10.10 14.44
C LYS A 60 1.02 10.77 13.07
N LEU A 61 0.46 10.10 12.07
CA LEU A 61 0.31 10.68 10.74
C LEU A 61 -0.88 11.66 10.71
N PRO A 62 -0.84 12.69 9.84
CA PRO A 62 -1.95 13.63 9.70
C PRO A 62 -3.19 13.01 9.02
N TYR A 63 -3.01 11.91 8.27
CA TYR A 63 -4.05 11.29 7.45
C TYR A 63 -4.16 9.78 7.71
N GLN A 64 -5.39 9.26 7.77
CA GLN A 64 -5.67 7.83 7.89
C GLN A 64 -5.59 7.13 6.52
N VAL A 65 -4.37 7.03 5.98
CA VAL A 65 -4.11 6.52 4.63
C VAL A 65 -4.29 5.00 4.52
N GLY A 66 -4.40 4.51 3.29
CA GLY A 66 -4.53 3.10 2.99
C GLY A 66 -3.27 2.32 3.30
N HIS A 67 -2.16 2.73 2.68
CA HIS A 67 -0.85 2.14 2.90
C HIS A 67 0.23 3.21 2.98
N VAL A 68 1.28 2.93 3.72
CA VAL A 68 2.42 3.83 3.92
C VAL A 68 3.75 3.09 3.96
N LEU A 69 4.78 3.74 3.44
CA LEU A 69 6.16 3.29 3.53
C LEU A 69 7.06 4.48 3.89
N GLY A 70 7.97 4.27 4.84
CA GLY A 70 9.04 5.23 5.10
C GLY A 70 10.01 5.27 3.91
N TYR A 71 10.26 6.46 3.37
CA TYR A 71 11.15 6.66 2.22
C TYR A 71 11.90 7.98 2.38
N GLU A 72 13.23 7.94 2.18
CA GLU A 72 14.12 9.04 2.52
C GLU A 72 13.87 9.52 3.97
N ASN A 73 13.62 10.82 4.19
CA ASN A 73 13.30 11.35 5.51
C ASN A 73 11.78 11.44 5.76
N GLY A 74 10.95 10.92 4.85
CA GLY A 74 9.51 11.11 4.83
C GLY A 74 8.70 9.83 4.70
N TYR A 75 7.48 9.98 4.18
CA TYR A 75 6.52 8.88 4.02
C TYR A 75 5.83 8.93 2.66
N ALA A 76 5.97 7.84 1.89
CA ALA A 76 5.22 7.59 0.68
C ALA A 76 3.87 6.94 1.03
N MET A 77 2.77 7.48 0.51
CA MET A 77 1.42 7.07 0.93
C MET A 77 0.49 6.76 -0.25
N ASP A 78 -0.30 5.69 -0.11
CA ASP A 78 -1.55 5.49 -0.85
C ASP A 78 -2.69 6.07 -0.03
N MET A 79 -3.24 7.18 -0.53
CA MET A 79 -4.27 7.94 0.18
C MET A 79 -5.56 7.14 0.36
N ASN A 80 -5.81 6.09 -0.43
CA ASN A 80 -7.04 5.29 -0.34
C ASN A 80 -8.32 6.14 -0.26
N TYR A 81 -8.34 7.19 -1.08
CA TYR A 81 -9.39 8.19 -1.20
C TYR A 81 -9.54 9.21 -0.06
N GLU A 82 -8.61 9.20 0.91
CA GLU A 82 -8.51 10.21 1.94
C GLU A 82 -8.26 11.60 1.33
N LEU A 83 -8.82 12.64 1.95
CA LEU A 83 -8.73 14.02 1.48
C LEU A 83 -7.53 14.74 2.11
N ILE A 84 -6.92 15.63 1.33
CA ILE A 84 -6.00 16.65 1.83
C ILE A 84 -6.76 17.99 1.78
N ASP A 85 -6.65 18.80 2.84
CA ASP A 85 -7.29 20.12 2.96
C ASP A 85 -8.79 20.14 2.58
N ASP A 86 -9.54 19.15 3.10
CA ASP A 86 -10.99 18.97 2.98
C ASP A 86 -11.56 18.87 1.55
N SER A 87 -10.70 18.90 0.52
CA SER A 87 -11.17 19.03 -0.87
C SER A 87 -10.23 18.43 -1.91
N ALA A 88 -8.93 18.38 -1.63
CA ALA A 88 -7.94 17.91 -2.58
C ALA A 88 -7.86 16.38 -2.58
N ARG A 89 -7.87 15.81 -3.79
CA ARG A 89 -8.06 14.39 -4.03
C ARG A 89 -6.93 13.85 -4.88
N PHE A 90 -6.05 13.08 -4.26
CA PHE A 90 -4.86 12.49 -4.90
C PHE A 90 -4.76 11.01 -4.57
N ARG A 91 -4.34 10.19 -5.53
CA ARG A 91 -4.18 8.75 -5.27
C ARG A 91 -3.01 8.50 -4.33
N TYR A 92 -1.94 9.28 -4.49
CA TYR A 92 -0.71 9.14 -3.72
C TYR A 92 -0.23 10.51 -3.24
N ALA A 93 0.49 10.52 -2.13
CA ALA A 93 1.17 11.69 -1.61
C ALA A 93 2.50 11.30 -0.95
N PHE A 94 3.36 12.29 -0.78
CA PHE A 94 4.60 12.19 -0.01
C PHE A 94 4.58 13.22 1.11
N LEU A 95 4.81 12.77 2.34
CA LEU A 95 5.05 13.64 3.49
C LEU A 95 6.55 13.79 3.72
N ASP A 96 6.98 14.99 4.10
CA ASP A 96 8.33 15.25 4.55
C ASP A 96 8.59 14.71 5.98
N GLU A 97 9.77 15.01 6.52
CA GLU A 97 10.18 14.60 7.87
C GLU A 97 9.35 15.20 9.01
N ASN A 98 8.71 16.34 8.74
CA ASN A 98 7.84 17.09 9.64
C ASN A 98 6.37 16.67 9.50
N LEU A 99 6.08 15.71 8.62
CA LEU A 99 4.75 15.24 8.27
C LEU A 99 3.91 16.25 7.47
N GLU A 100 4.57 17.22 6.83
CA GLU A 100 3.94 18.15 5.91
C GLU A 100 3.88 17.58 4.50
N VAL A 101 2.84 17.92 3.74
CA VAL A 101 2.68 17.43 2.36
C VAL A 101 3.71 18.12 1.46
N GLU A 102 4.71 17.36 1.00
CA GLU A 102 5.73 17.84 0.07
C GLU A 102 5.30 17.65 -1.40
N ALA A 103 4.62 16.54 -1.70
CA ALA A 103 4.17 16.25 -3.06
C ALA A 103 2.88 15.43 -3.10
N THR A 104 2.10 15.62 -4.18
CA THR A 104 0.86 14.90 -4.44
C THR A 104 0.82 14.39 -5.88
N TYR A 105 0.23 13.21 -6.08
CA TYR A 105 0.29 12.53 -7.37
C TYR A 105 -1.07 11.96 -7.80
N LEU A 106 -1.31 12.00 -9.12
CA LEU A 106 -2.51 11.48 -9.78
C LEU A 106 -3.82 12.02 -9.18
N PRO A 107 -4.16 13.29 -9.44
CA PRO A 107 -5.41 13.85 -8.97
C PRO A 107 -6.61 13.11 -9.56
N TYR A 108 -7.70 13.01 -8.80
CA TYR A 108 -8.95 12.42 -9.25
C TYR A 108 -10.16 13.27 -8.84
N LYS A 109 -11.25 13.20 -9.62
CA LYS A 109 -12.45 14.03 -9.39
C LYS A 109 -13.44 13.40 -8.41
N THR A 110 -13.49 12.07 -8.38
CA THR A 110 -14.57 11.30 -7.75
C THR A 110 -13.96 10.18 -6.91
N SER A 111 -14.41 10.05 -5.65
CA SER A 111 -14.10 8.88 -4.82
C SER A 111 -15.33 7.98 -4.68
N PRO A 112 -15.14 6.68 -4.40
CA PRO A 112 -16.21 5.89 -3.81
C PRO A 112 -16.76 6.54 -2.54
N SER A 113 -18.04 6.29 -2.27
CA SER A 113 -18.72 6.69 -1.03
C SER A 113 -18.42 5.74 0.15
N PHE A 114 -17.41 4.88 0.01
CA PHE A 114 -17.04 3.86 0.97
C PHE A 114 -15.51 3.66 0.92
N THR A 115 -14.96 3.19 2.03
CA THR A 115 -13.54 2.88 2.15
C THR A 115 -13.25 1.50 1.56
N ILE A 116 -12.24 1.40 0.71
CA ILE A 116 -11.68 0.12 0.27
C ILE A 116 -10.61 -0.28 1.28
N TYR A 117 -10.70 -1.51 1.80
CA TYR A 117 -9.66 -2.07 2.66
C TYR A 117 -8.88 -3.11 1.88
N LYS A 118 -7.55 -3.01 1.93
CA LYS A 118 -6.64 -3.98 1.36
C LYS A 118 -5.78 -4.58 2.46
N ASN A 119 -5.58 -5.89 2.36
CA ASN A 119 -4.73 -6.64 3.29
C ASN A 119 -3.33 -6.89 2.71
N PHE A 120 -2.99 -6.20 1.62
CA PHE A 120 -1.68 -6.28 0.97
C PHE A 120 -1.23 -4.89 0.56
N GLN A 121 0.08 -4.66 0.64
CA GLN A 121 0.69 -3.35 0.49
C GLN A 121 0.54 -2.83 -0.93
N THR A 122 0.01 -1.60 -1.07
CA THR A 122 -0.04 -0.88 -2.37
C THR A 122 1.13 0.08 -2.55
N VAL A 123 1.96 0.23 -1.51
CA VAL A 123 3.19 1.00 -1.48
C VAL A 123 4.31 0.06 -1.00
N SER A 124 5.37 -0.11 -1.78
CA SER A 124 6.45 -1.04 -1.43
C SER A 124 7.82 -0.53 -1.88
N SER A 125 8.88 -0.97 -1.20
CA SER A 125 10.25 -0.61 -1.59
C SER A 125 10.68 -1.40 -2.83
N TYR A 126 11.41 -0.73 -3.72
CA TYR A 126 12.07 -1.38 -4.85
C TYR A 126 13.35 -0.65 -5.21
N ASN A 127 14.48 -1.38 -5.18
CA ASN A 127 15.80 -0.79 -5.26
C ASN A 127 15.94 0.35 -4.23
N ASN A 128 16.24 1.57 -4.69
CA ASN A 128 16.35 2.77 -3.87
C ASN A 128 15.16 3.73 -4.04
N GLY A 129 13.99 3.22 -4.44
CA GLY A 129 12.75 3.98 -4.61
C GLY A 129 11.52 3.26 -4.07
N VAL A 130 10.36 3.78 -4.45
CA VAL A 130 9.05 3.30 -3.98
C VAL A 130 8.15 2.96 -5.15
N LEU A 131 7.57 1.77 -5.13
CA LEU A 131 6.51 1.36 -6.05
C LEU A 131 5.16 1.70 -5.50
N PHE A 132 4.27 2.10 -6.40
CA PHE A 132 2.85 2.27 -6.13
C PHE A 132 2.02 1.44 -7.10
N PHE A 133 1.17 0.59 -6.54
CA PHE A 133 0.24 -0.22 -7.32
C PHE A 133 -1.03 -0.50 -6.52
N ARG A 134 -2.14 0.09 -6.96
CA ARG A 134 -3.43 0.06 -6.26
C ARG A 134 -4.46 -0.80 -7.00
N MET A 135 -5.57 -1.09 -6.31
CA MET A 135 -6.76 -1.71 -6.93
C MET A 135 -7.24 -0.88 -8.12
N LEU A 136 -7.84 -1.54 -9.12
CA LEU A 136 -8.41 -0.84 -10.28
C LEU A 136 -7.38 0.04 -10.98
N SER A 137 -6.13 -0.42 -10.99
CA SER A 137 -5.02 0.16 -11.74
C SER A 137 -4.33 -0.97 -12.49
N ASP A 138 -4.05 -0.74 -13.77
CA ASP A 138 -3.15 -1.55 -14.58
C ASP A 138 -1.73 -0.95 -14.59
N THR A 139 -1.55 0.22 -14.00
CA THR A 139 -0.30 0.98 -14.10
C THR A 139 0.47 0.88 -12.79
N ILE A 140 1.75 0.54 -12.92
CA ILE A 140 2.74 0.54 -11.84
C ILE A 140 3.48 1.88 -11.90
N TYR A 141 3.46 2.62 -10.81
CA TYR A 141 4.19 3.87 -10.69
C TYR A 141 5.41 3.70 -9.79
N PHE A 142 6.41 4.55 -10.01
CA PHE A 142 7.64 4.57 -9.25
C PHE A 142 7.97 5.99 -8.83
N LEU A 143 8.41 6.14 -7.58
CA LEU A 143 8.97 7.37 -7.03
C LEU A 143 10.44 7.13 -6.70
N LYS A 144 11.31 7.99 -7.22
CA LYS A 144 12.73 8.03 -6.86
C LYS A 144 13.30 9.42 -7.09
N ASP A 145 14.10 9.93 -6.15
CA ASP A 145 14.77 11.23 -6.28
C ASP A 145 13.75 12.35 -6.63
N GLN A 146 12.58 12.32 -5.98
CA GLN A 146 11.40 13.19 -6.23
C GLN A 146 10.74 13.06 -7.63
N GLU A 147 11.22 12.16 -8.48
CA GLU A 147 10.59 11.87 -9.77
C GLU A 147 9.53 10.77 -9.63
N PHE A 148 8.27 11.11 -9.94
CA PHE A 148 7.15 10.18 -9.94
C PHE A 148 6.66 9.93 -11.36
N GLY A 149 6.56 8.66 -11.77
CA GLY A 149 6.06 8.32 -13.10
C GLY A 149 5.68 6.85 -13.28
N PRO A 150 4.93 6.52 -14.35
CA PRO A 150 4.62 5.15 -14.69
C PRO A 150 5.89 4.43 -15.19
N ILE A 151 6.10 3.19 -14.74
CA ILE A 151 7.23 2.35 -15.19
C ILE A 151 6.78 1.10 -15.94
N ALA A 152 5.53 0.68 -15.75
CA ALA A 152 4.97 -0.47 -16.45
C ALA A 152 3.44 -0.39 -16.48
N HIS A 153 2.87 -0.98 -17.54
CA HIS A 153 1.44 -1.24 -17.68
C HIS A 153 1.21 -2.74 -17.78
N LEU A 154 0.29 -3.25 -16.98
CA LEU A 154 -0.13 -4.64 -16.98
C LEU A 154 -1.25 -4.82 -18.00
N ASP A 155 -1.00 -5.63 -19.02
CA ASP A 155 -2.02 -5.98 -20.01
C ASP A 155 -2.66 -7.32 -19.64
N PHE A 156 -3.84 -7.25 -19.01
CA PHE A 156 -4.68 -8.43 -18.74
C PHE A 156 -5.61 -8.78 -19.93
N GLY A 157 -5.47 -8.10 -21.06
CA GLY A 157 -6.25 -8.32 -22.27
C GLY A 157 -7.76 -8.24 -22.01
N LYS A 158 -8.48 -9.26 -22.52
CA LYS A 158 -9.95 -9.33 -22.37
C LYS A 158 -10.40 -9.58 -20.93
N GLU A 159 -9.51 -10.12 -20.09
CA GLU A 159 -9.80 -10.45 -18.69
C GLU A 159 -9.81 -9.20 -17.80
N TRP A 160 -9.25 -8.08 -18.26
CA TRP A 160 -9.32 -6.82 -17.52
C TRP A 160 -10.75 -6.30 -17.43
N PHE A 161 -11.30 -6.32 -16.21
CA PHE A 161 -12.65 -5.84 -15.93
C PHE A 161 -12.68 -4.31 -15.80
N TRP A 162 -11.65 -3.72 -15.19
CA TRP A 162 -11.58 -2.27 -14.98
C TRP A 162 -11.08 -1.52 -16.23
N ARG A 163 -11.94 -1.30 -17.23
CA ARG A 163 -11.54 -0.60 -18.48
C ARG A 163 -11.46 0.92 -18.36
N GLY A 164 -11.22 1.45 -17.15
CA GLY A 164 -11.01 2.89 -16.91
C GLY A 164 -12.24 3.78 -17.18
N LYS A 165 -13.46 3.26 -17.06
CA LYS A 165 -14.68 3.92 -17.56
C LYS A 165 -15.64 4.52 -16.51
N GLY A 166 -15.25 4.74 -15.26
CA GLY A 166 -16.19 5.40 -14.35
C GLY A 166 -15.76 5.59 -12.91
N GLU A 167 -16.70 6.10 -12.13
CA GLU A 167 -16.62 6.22 -10.68
C GLU A 167 -16.65 4.82 -10.05
N VAL A 168 -15.80 4.57 -9.06
CA VAL A 168 -15.92 3.38 -8.22
C VAL A 168 -17.14 3.61 -7.32
N SER A 169 -18.31 3.11 -7.71
CA SER A 169 -19.54 3.19 -6.91
C SER A 169 -19.75 1.92 -6.09
N ALA A 170 -20.63 1.97 -5.08
CA ALA A 170 -20.98 0.77 -4.32
C ALA A 170 -21.55 -0.34 -5.22
N LYS A 171 -22.39 0.05 -6.19
CA LYS A 171 -22.91 -0.85 -7.22
C LYS A 171 -21.79 -1.46 -8.07
N TYR A 172 -20.77 -0.66 -8.40
CA TYR A 172 -19.62 -1.15 -9.16
C TYR A 172 -18.81 -2.20 -8.39
N ILE A 173 -18.64 -2.04 -7.07
CA ILE A 173 -18.02 -3.08 -6.22
C ILE A 173 -18.87 -4.35 -6.17
N GLU A 174 -20.20 -4.21 -6.10
CA GLU A 174 -21.09 -5.38 -6.15
C GLU A 174 -20.97 -6.11 -7.50
N GLU A 175 -20.84 -5.37 -8.60
CA GLU A 175 -20.56 -5.95 -9.92
C GLU A 175 -19.18 -6.62 -9.97
N LEU A 176 -18.14 -6.00 -9.40
CA LEU A 176 -16.78 -6.56 -9.27
C LEU A 176 -16.78 -7.90 -8.52
N GLN A 177 -17.53 -8.00 -7.42
CA GLN A 177 -17.61 -9.21 -6.60
C GLN A 177 -18.20 -10.40 -7.37
N ASN A 178 -19.06 -10.13 -8.35
CA ASN A 178 -19.81 -11.13 -9.11
C ASN A 178 -19.26 -11.35 -10.53
N HIS A 179 -18.11 -10.75 -10.88
CA HIS A 179 -17.51 -10.88 -12.21
C HIS A 179 -16.25 -11.74 -12.19
N ASP A 180 -16.08 -12.60 -13.20
CA ASP A 180 -14.94 -13.52 -13.33
C ASP A 180 -13.66 -12.86 -13.88
N GLY A 181 -13.67 -11.53 -14.04
CA GLY A 181 -12.59 -10.78 -14.67
C GLY A 181 -11.61 -10.24 -13.63
N ILE A 182 -10.39 -9.94 -14.05
CA ILE A 182 -9.34 -9.36 -13.21
C ILE A 182 -9.67 -7.88 -12.94
N TRP A 183 -9.65 -7.50 -11.68
CA TRP A 183 -9.89 -6.11 -11.25
C TRP A 183 -8.85 -5.60 -10.23
N ASP A 184 -8.00 -6.49 -9.77
CA ASP A 184 -6.89 -6.18 -8.88
C ASP A 184 -5.73 -7.13 -9.17
N ALA A 185 -4.55 -6.83 -8.66
CA ALA A 185 -3.44 -7.76 -8.70
C ALA A 185 -2.54 -7.63 -7.48
N ILE A 186 -1.90 -8.73 -7.11
CA ILE A 186 -0.76 -8.74 -6.21
C ILE A 186 0.48 -8.81 -7.09
N MET A 187 1.45 -7.95 -6.82
CA MET A 187 2.68 -7.90 -7.58
C MET A 187 3.91 -8.02 -6.68
N TYR A 188 4.94 -8.63 -7.23
CA TYR A 188 6.29 -8.64 -6.65
C TYR A 188 7.29 -8.32 -7.77
N MET A 189 8.05 -7.23 -7.60
CA MET A 189 9.11 -6.88 -8.54
C MET A 189 10.43 -7.45 -8.07
N GLY A 190 10.97 -8.43 -8.82
CA GLY A 190 12.34 -8.88 -8.68
C GLY A 190 13.30 -8.07 -9.56
N GLU A 191 14.58 -8.44 -9.54
CA GLU A 191 15.61 -7.81 -10.38
C GLU A 191 15.40 -8.09 -11.87
N LYS A 192 14.85 -9.27 -12.21
CA LYS A 192 14.70 -9.75 -13.59
C LYS A 192 13.25 -9.92 -14.03
N TYR A 193 12.35 -10.21 -13.11
CA TYR A 193 10.97 -10.58 -13.40
C TYR A 193 10.01 -9.81 -12.51
N ILE A 194 8.86 -9.43 -13.08
CA ILE A 194 7.70 -8.97 -12.32
C ILE A 194 6.75 -10.16 -12.22
N TYR A 195 6.49 -10.60 -10.99
CA TYR A 195 5.50 -11.64 -10.72
C TYR A 195 4.17 -10.95 -10.44
N VAL A 196 3.14 -11.33 -11.18
CA VAL A 196 1.80 -10.75 -11.06
C VAL A 196 0.80 -11.87 -10.85
N MET A 197 0.00 -11.74 -9.80
CA MET A 197 -1.18 -12.56 -9.56
C MET A 197 -2.42 -11.68 -9.76
N GLY A 198 -3.12 -11.88 -10.87
CA GLY A 198 -4.41 -11.26 -11.10
C GLY A 198 -5.44 -11.77 -10.09
N LEU A 199 -6.21 -10.86 -9.52
CA LEU A 199 -7.32 -11.15 -8.63
C LEU A 199 -8.63 -10.86 -9.37
N GLY A 200 -9.45 -11.89 -9.50
CA GLY A 200 -10.83 -11.83 -9.99
C GLY A 200 -11.83 -11.99 -8.85
N SER A 201 -13.00 -12.57 -9.13
CA SER A 201 -14.03 -12.87 -8.11
C SER A 201 -13.41 -13.39 -6.81
N PHE A 202 -13.98 -13.04 -5.64
CA PHE A 202 -13.48 -13.41 -4.31
C PHE A 202 -13.36 -14.93 -4.04
N GLY A 203 -13.48 -15.79 -5.07
CA GLY A 203 -13.39 -17.25 -4.99
C GLY A 203 -12.66 -17.97 -6.14
N SER A 204 -11.97 -17.30 -7.08
CA SER A 204 -11.16 -18.03 -8.08
C SER A 204 -9.81 -17.36 -8.38
N THR A 205 -8.74 -17.96 -7.90
CA THR A 205 -7.36 -17.58 -8.24
C THR A 205 -6.99 -18.27 -9.55
N THR A 206 -6.81 -17.50 -10.62
CA THR A 206 -6.06 -17.97 -11.79
C THR A 206 -4.65 -17.38 -11.70
N SER A 207 -3.67 -18.24 -11.44
CA SER A 207 -2.27 -17.85 -11.61
C SER A 207 -1.91 -18.04 -13.09
N SER A 208 -1.39 -16.99 -13.73
CA SER A 208 -0.69 -17.10 -15.01
C SER A 208 0.72 -16.58 -14.82
N PRO A 209 1.77 -17.36 -15.13
CA PRO A 209 3.12 -16.82 -15.23
C PRO A 209 3.21 -15.98 -16.52
N PHE A 210 3.60 -14.71 -16.38
CA PHE A 210 4.05 -13.92 -17.53
C PHE A 210 5.52 -14.29 -17.80
N PHE A 211 5.80 -14.75 -19.03
CA PHE A 211 7.13 -15.15 -19.51
C PHE A 211 7.94 -13.97 -20.04
#